data_AF-A0A656Z8U5-F1
#
_entry.id   AF-A0A656Z8U5-F1
#
_cell.length_a   1.000
_cell.length_b   1.000
_cell.length_c   1.000
_cell.angle_alpha   90.00
_cell.angle_beta   90.00
_cell.angle_gamma   90.00
#
_symmetry.space_group_name_H-M   'P 1'
#
loop_
_entity.id
_entity.type
_entity.pdbx_description
1 polymer ?
#
loop_
_entity_poly.entity_id
_entity_poly.type
_entity_poly.pdbx_seq_one_letter_code
_entity_poly.pdbx_strand_id
1 'polypeptide(L)'
;MLLYIIDFESETGSWPPNFPRLPDDLASAVCARGEALARLDERLAQSPAGKGVIGRAGYANTCASLWIDRELVEMEYLVLHEAERDIHSASHALTISRDVL
;
A
#
# COMPACT_ATOMS: atom_id res chain seq x y z
N MET A 1 4.55 5.86 14.88
CA MET A 1 5.07 7.02 14.12
C MET A 1 3.97 7.71 13.33
N LEU A 2 3.20 7.02 12.49
CA LEU A 2 2.04 7.60 11.77
C LEU A 2 0.93 8.11 12.72
N LEU A 3 0.58 7.35 13.77
CA LEU A 3 -0.37 7.79 14.80
C LEU A 3 0.07 9.08 15.53
N TYR A 4 1.37 9.26 15.74
CA TYR A 4 1.92 10.46 16.41
C TYR A 4 1.76 11.72 15.55
N ILE A 5 1.74 11.59 14.22
CA ILE A 5 1.58 12.73 13.30
C ILE A 5 0.11 13.15 13.20
N ILE A 6 -0.82 12.18 13.23
CA ILE A 6 -2.26 12.43 13.12
C ILE A 6 -2.79 13.13 14.38
N ASP A 7 -2.42 12.66 15.58
CA ASP A 7 -2.86 13.30 16.85
C ASP A 7 -2.34 14.74 16.99
N PHE A 8 -1.12 14.98 16.48
CA PHE A 8 -0.40 16.22 16.70
C PHE A 8 -1.04 17.45 16.04
N GLU A 9 -1.60 17.29 14.83
CA GLU A 9 -2.30 18.38 14.15
C GLU A 9 -3.64 18.72 14.84
N SER A 10 -4.27 17.75 15.52
CA SER A 10 -5.59 17.94 16.15
C SER A 10 -5.54 18.66 17.50
N GLU A 11 -4.46 18.49 18.28
CA GLU A 11 -4.43 18.96 19.69
C GLU A 11 -3.57 20.21 19.94
N THR A 12 -2.56 20.52 19.12
CA THR A 12 -1.56 21.54 19.50
C THR A 12 -1.24 22.59 18.44
N GLY A 13 -1.49 22.34 17.16
CA GLY A 13 -1.20 23.30 16.08
C GLY A 13 0.28 23.72 15.96
N SER A 14 1.19 23.17 16.78
CA SER A 14 2.56 23.67 16.92
C SER A 14 3.56 22.55 16.66
N TRP A 15 4.06 22.42 15.42
CA TRP A 15 5.07 21.44 14.97
C TRP A 15 6.26 21.24 15.94
N PRO A 16 6.79 20.01 16.10
CA PRO A 16 7.96 19.80 16.93
C PRO A 16 9.10 20.68 16.41
N PRO A 17 9.92 21.29 17.29
CA PRO A 17 10.87 22.33 16.90
C PRO A 17 11.93 21.90 15.87
N ASN A 18 12.06 20.60 15.60
CA ASN A 18 13.04 20.03 14.66
C ASN A 18 12.39 19.30 13.46
N PHE A 19 11.08 19.42 13.26
CA PHE A 19 10.39 18.74 12.17
C PHE A 19 10.17 19.69 10.99
N PRO A 20 10.47 19.29 9.73
CA PRO A 20 10.20 20.11 8.58
C PRO A 20 8.68 20.34 8.47
N ARG A 21 8.27 21.61 8.53
CA ARG A 21 6.86 21.99 8.40
C ARG A 21 6.41 21.78 6.96
N LEU A 22 5.40 20.94 6.79
CA LEU A 22 4.74 20.75 5.50
C LEU A 22 3.85 21.97 5.19
N PRO A 23 3.61 22.31 3.91
CA PRO A 23 2.54 23.24 3.55
C PRO A 23 1.21 22.79 4.15
N ASP A 24 0.39 23.72 4.63
CA ASP A 24 -0.83 23.39 5.39
C ASP A 24 -1.81 22.51 4.58
N ASP A 25 -1.90 22.70 3.26
CA ASP A 25 -2.70 21.85 2.34
C ASP A 25 -2.20 20.39 2.30
N LEU A 26 -0.88 20.19 2.36
CA LEU A 26 -0.28 18.87 2.35
C LEU A 26 -0.37 18.21 3.73
N ALA A 27 -0.22 18.99 4.80
CA ALA A 27 -0.36 18.52 6.18
C ALA A 27 -1.77 17.94 6.40
N SER A 28 -2.81 18.72 6.08
CA SER A 28 -4.20 18.28 6.20
C SER A 28 -4.51 17.05 5.34
N ALA A 29 -4.00 17.00 4.10
CA ALA A 29 -4.18 15.84 3.23
C ALA A 29 -3.50 14.57 3.77
N VAL A 30 -2.30 14.68 4.34
CA VAL A 30 -1.57 13.56 4.94
C VAL A 30 -2.28 13.08 6.20
N CYS A 31 -2.74 13.98 7.06
CA CYS A 31 -3.47 13.63 8.28
C CYS A 31 -4.80 12.92 7.97
N ALA A 32 -5.61 13.45 7.04
CA ALA A 32 -6.87 12.81 6.64
C ALA A 32 -6.65 11.40 6.05
N ARG A 33 -5.59 11.21 5.26
CA ARG A 33 -5.21 9.88 4.75
C ARG A 33 -4.70 8.96 5.86
N GLY A 34 -3.92 9.49 6.79
CA GLY A 34 -3.42 8.76 7.94
C GLY A 34 -4.55 8.24 8.83
N GLU A 35 -5.56 9.08 9.11
CA GLU A 35 -6.75 8.70 9.89
C GLU A 35 -7.54 7.60 9.18
N ALA A 36 -7.76 7.73 7.86
CA ALA A 36 -8.42 6.70 7.07
C ALA A 36 -7.65 5.36 7.10
N LEU A 37 -6.32 5.41 7.07
CA LEU A 37 -5.47 4.22 7.15
C LEU A 37 -5.51 3.58 8.53
N ALA A 38 -5.53 4.36 9.61
CA ALA A 38 -5.65 3.85 10.98
C ALA A 38 -7.00 3.12 11.19
N ARG A 39 -8.10 3.71 10.72
CA ARG A 39 -9.43 3.07 10.75
C ARG A 39 -9.48 1.79 9.91
N LEU A 40 -8.78 1.78 8.77
CA LEU A 40 -8.67 0.57 7.95
C LEU A 40 -7.90 -0.51 8.70
N ASP A 41 -6.79 -0.17 9.35
CA ASP A 41 -5.98 -1.11 10.14
C ASP A 41 -6.79 -1.76 11.26
N GLU A 42 -7.54 -0.96 12.03
CA GLU A 42 -8.44 -1.46 13.07
C GLU A 42 -9.50 -2.44 12.52
N ARG A 43 -10.09 -2.11 11.36
CA ARG A 43 -11.08 -2.99 10.70
C ARG A 43 -10.44 -4.27 10.16
N LEU A 44 -9.23 -4.20 9.63
CA LEU A 44 -8.51 -5.36 9.13
C LEU A 44 -8.07 -6.28 10.26
N ALA A 45 -7.67 -5.74 11.41
CA ALA A 45 -7.33 -6.52 12.60
C ALA A 45 -8.49 -7.40 13.10
N GLN A 46 -9.74 -6.94 12.91
CA GLN A 46 -10.95 -7.69 13.26
C GLN A 46 -11.48 -8.58 12.13
N SER A 47 -10.89 -8.51 10.94
CA SER A 47 -11.40 -9.19 9.74
C SER A 47 -10.66 -10.50 9.47
N PRO A 48 -11.36 -11.60 9.17
CA PRO A 48 -10.72 -12.83 8.68
C PRO A 48 -10.00 -12.62 7.34
N ALA A 49 -10.34 -11.57 6.59
CA ALA A 49 -9.66 -11.21 5.34
C ALA A 49 -8.35 -10.42 5.56
N GLY A 50 -8.04 -9.99 6.80
CA GLY A 50 -6.89 -9.12 7.09
C GLY A 50 -5.56 -9.65 6.58
N LYS A 51 -5.30 -10.96 6.81
CA LYS A 51 -4.08 -11.62 6.30
C LYS A 51 -4.00 -11.60 4.77
N GLY A 52 -5.13 -11.81 4.08
CA GLY A 52 -5.19 -11.80 2.62
C GLY A 52 -5.00 -10.39 2.05
N VAL A 53 -5.56 -9.37 2.70
CA VAL A 53 -5.38 -7.97 2.30
C VAL A 53 -3.92 -7.55 2.45
N ILE A 54 -3.28 -7.86 3.59
CA ILE A 54 -1.86 -7.54 3.82
C ILE A 54 -0.97 -8.29 2.82
N GLY A 55 -1.22 -9.59 2.62
CA GLY A 55 -0.42 -10.41 1.69
C GLY A 55 -0.51 -10.00 0.22
N ARG A 56 -1.56 -9.27 -0.19
CA ARG A 56 -1.80 -8.90 -1.60
C ARG A 56 -1.85 -7.39 -1.84
N ALA A 57 -1.58 -6.57 -0.83
CA ALA A 57 -1.58 -5.11 -0.95
C ALA A 57 -0.59 -4.59 -2.02
N GLY A 58 0.48 -5.36 -2.30
CA GLY A 58 1.50 -5.01 -3.28
C GLY A 58 1.11 -5.24 -4.75
N TYR A 59 0.07 -6.01 -5.07
CA TYR A 59 -0.21 -6.40 -6.46
C TYR A 59 -0.56 -5.22 -7.36
N ALA A 60 -1.25 -4.21 -6.83
CA ALA A 60 -1.51 -2.99 -7.59
C ALA A 60 -0.22 -2.26 -7.98
N ASN A 61 0.78 -2.24 -7.08
CA ASN A 61 2.09 -1.65 -7.35
C ASN A 61 2.88 -2.48 -8.37
N THR A 62 2.81 -3.82 -8.28
CA THR A 62 3.42 -4.72 -9.25
C THR A 62 2.81 -4.56 -10.64
N CYS A 63 1.47 -4.53 -10.77
CA CYS A 63 0.79 -4.26 -12.04
C CYS A 63 1.20 -2.91 -12.63
N ALA A 64 1.28 -1.86 -11.81
CA ALA A 64 1.69 -0.54 -12.26
C ALA A 64 3.15 -0.52 -12.74
N SER A 65 4.04 -1.24 -12.05
CA SER A 65 5.46 -1.34 -12.41
C SER A 65 5.65 -2.09 -13.73
N LEU A 66 4.99 -3.24 -13.88
CA LEU A 66 5.05 -4.03 -15.12
C LEU A 66 4.46 -3.26 -16.30
N TRP A 67 3.38 -2.51 -16.08
CA TRP A 67 2.83 -1.63 -17.11
C TRP A 67 3.83 -0.57 -17.58
N ILE A 68 4.59 0.03 -16.65
CA ILE A 68 5.68 0.96 -16.98
C ILE A 68 6.76 0.25 -17.80
N ASP A 69 7.08 -1.00 -17.47
CA ASP A 69 8.01 -1.86 -18.20
C ASP A 69 7.45 -2.41 -19.52
N ARG A 70 6.27 -1.92 -19.95
CA ARG A 70 5.56 -2.26 -21.20
C ARG A 70 5.01 -3.69 -21.21
N GLU A 71 4.87 -4.28 -20.04
CA GLU A 71 4.30 -5.61 -19.85
C GLU A 71 2.93 -5.49 -19.16
N LEU A 72 1.86 -5.71 -19.93
CA LEU A 72 0.52 -5.66 -19.37
C LEU A 72 0.20 -6.99 -18.68
N VAL A 73 0.22 -6.98 -17.35
CA VAL A 73 -0.16 -8.13 -16.52
C VAL A 73 -1.42 -7.80 -15.74
N GLU A 74 -2.46 -8.61 -15.93
CA GLU A 74 -3.69 -8.51 -15.15
C GLU A 74 -3.47 -9.00 -13.72
N MET A 75 -4.14 -8.36 -12.75
CA MET A 75 -3.95 -8.68 -11.33
C MET A 75 -4.33 -10.12 -11.00
N GLU A 76 -5.26 -10.72 -11.74
CA GLU A 76 -5.65 -12.13 -11.59
C GLU A 76 -4.48 -13.09 -11.82
N TYR A 77 -3.55 -12.77 -12.73
CA TYR A 77 -2.37 -13.58 -12.95
C TYR A 77 -1.44 -13.56 -11.75
N LEU A 78 -1.25 -12.41 -11.09
CA LEU A 78 -0.43 -12.32 -9.89
C LEU A 78 -1.02 -13.14 -8.73
N VAL A 79 -2.35 -13.11 -8.58
CA VAL A 79 -3.07 -13.90 -7.56
C VAL A 79 -2.99 -15.40 -7.85
N LEU A 80 -3.19 -15.81 -9.11
CA LEU A 80 -3.11 -17.22 -9.51
C LEU A 80 -1.68 -17.76 -9.39
N HIS A 81 -0.70 -16.94 -9.73
CA HIS A 81 0.71 -17.27 -9.62
C HIS A 81 1.14 -17.44 -8.15
N GLU A 82 0.75 -16.52 -7.26
CA GLU A 82 0.97 -16.66 -5.81
C GLU A 82 0.36 -17.95 -5.24
N ALA A 83 -0.80 -18.34 -5.74
CA ALA A 83 -1.49 -19.56 -5.29
C ALA A 83 -0.92 -20.86 -5.90
N GLU A 84 0.17 -20.80 -6.68
CA GLU A 84 0.70 -21.93 -7.47
C GLU A 84 -0.35 -22.56 -8.40
N ARG A 85 -1.35 -21.78 -8.80
CA ARG A 85 -2.50 -22.18 -9.63
C ARG A 85 -2.37 -21.63 -11.05
N ASP A 86 -1.15 -21.35 -11.48
CA ASP A 86 -0.89 -20.77 -12.78
C ASP A 86 -1.35 -21.72 -13.90
N ILE A 87 -2.14 -21.18 -14.83
CA ILE A 87 -2.72 -21.94 -15.96
C ILE A 87 -2.03 -21.60 -17.28
N HIS A 88 -1.10 -20.64 -17.29
CA HIS A 88 -0.32 -20.27 -18.46
C HIS A 88 1.14 -20.72 -18.33
N SER A 89 1.78 -21.03 -19.46
CA SER A 89 3.21 -21.35 -19.52
C SER A 89 4.04 -20.20 -18.95
N ALA A 90 5.01 -20.50 -18.09
CA ALA A 90 5.87 -19.51 -17.44
C ALA A 90 6.46 -18.52 -18.46
N SER A 91 6.07 -17.25 -18.36
CA SER A 91 6.62 -16.16 -19.15
C SER A 91 7.70 -15.42 -18.35
N HIS A 92 8.71 -14.89 -19.04
CA HIS A 92 9.86 -14.18 -18.47
C HIS A 92 9.45 -13.07 -17.47
N ALA A 93 8.42 -12.33 -17.85
CA ALA A 93 7.44 -11.59 -17.05
C ALA A 93 7.29 -11.98 -15.56
N LEU A 94 6.80 -13.19 -15.31
CA LEU A 94 6.46 -13.69 -13.98
C LEU A 94 7.71 -14.01 -13.17
N THR A 95 8.85 -14.24 -13.83
CA THR A 95 10.14 -14.41 -13.16
C THR A 95 10.68 -13.08 -12.63
N ILE A 96 10.46 -11.97 -13.34
CA ILE A 96 10.90 -10.63 -12.91
C ILE A 96 10.02 -10.10 -11.79
N SER A 97 8.70 -10.35 -11.84
CA SER A 97 7.79 -9.98 -10.75
C SER A 97 8.19 -10.59 -9.40
N ARG A 98 8.88 -11.73 -9.39
CA ARG A 98 9.37 -12.39 -8.18
C ARG A 98 10.47 -11.62 -7.45
N ASP A 99 11.23 -10.78 -8.15
CA ASP A 99 12.31 -9.97 -7.56
C ASP A 99 11.80 -8.63 -6.99
N VAL A 100 10.55 -8.24 -7.28
CA VAL A 100 9.96 -6.95 -6.88
C VAL A 100 8.98 -7.08 -5.69
N LEU A 101 8.52 -8.29 -5.38
CA LEU A 101 7.71 -8.60 -4.18
C LEU A 101 8.61 -8.86 -2.96
#